data_AF-G6AV14-F1
#
_entry.id   AF-G6AV14-F1
#
_cell.length_a   1.000
_cell.length_b   1.000
_cell.length_c   1.000
_cell.angle_alpha   90.00
_cell.angle_beta   90.00
_cell.angle_gamma   90.00
#
_symmetry.space_group_name_H-M   'P 1'
#
loop_
_entity.id
_entity.type
_entity.pdbx_description
1 polymer ?
#
loop_
_entity_poly.entity_id
_entity_poly.type
_entity_poly.pdbx_seq_one_letter_code
_entity_poly.pdbx_strand_id
1 'polypeptide(L)' 'MDYVLNEWRCLHNCELCGKCHILKGRSEEILYADYIDGKRSYMDITLEIRSNR' A
#
# COMPACT_ATOMS: atom_id res chain seq x y z
N MET A 1 5.35 -7.47 -9.94
CA MET A 1 5.90 -7.39 -8.58
C MET A 1 6.52 -6.02 -8.28
N ASP A 2 7.28 -5.43 -9.21
CA ASP A 2 7.98 -4.16 -8.94
C ASP A 2 7.10 -2.91 -8.78
N TYR A 3 5.84 -2.93 -9.23
CA TYR A 3 4.95 -1.76 -9.11
C TYR A 3 4.66 -1.40 -7.65
N VAL A 4 4.28 -2.38 -6.82
CA VAL A 4 3.93 -2.14 -5.41
C VAL A 4 5.14 -1.64 -4.64
N LEU A 5 6.30 -2.30 -4.79
CA LEU A 5 7.53 -1.90 -4.11
C LEU A 5 7.99 -0.50 -4.51
N ASN A 6 7.90 -0.14 -5.80
CA ASN A 6 8.27 1.20 -6.26
C ASN A 6 7.27 2.26 -5.76
N GLU A 7 5.98 1.98 -5.84
CA GLU A 7 4.91 2.90 -5.41
C GLU A 7 4.94 3.11 -3.90
N TRP A 8 5.32 2.09 -3.12
CA TRP A 8 5.35 2.13 -1.65
C TRP A 8 6.70 2.44 -1.05
N ARG A 9 7.73 2.63 -1.89
CA ARG A 9 9.07 3.03 -1.45
C ARG A 9 8.99 4.22 -0.50
N CYS A 10 9.61 4.06 0.68
CA CYS A 10 9.68 5.11 1.68
C CYS A 10 10.46 6.31 1.12
N LEU A 11 9.88 7.51 1.24
CA LEU A 11 10.51 8.75 0.81
C LEU A 11 11.28 9.45 1.94
N HIS A 12 11.39 8.80 3.11
CA HIS A 12 11.98 9.37 4.34
C HIS A 12 11.39 10.72 4.77
N ASN A 13 10.18 11.03 4.28
CA ASN A 13 9.43 12.22 4.62
C ASN A 13 7.98 11.82 4.93
N CYS A 14 7.79 11.24 6.11
CA CYS A 14 6.53 10.61 6.53
C CYS A 14 5.38 11.61 6.61
N GLU A 15 5.69 12.84 7.03
CA GLU A 15 4.73 13.95 7.12
C GLU A 15 4.08 14.28 5.77
N LEU A 16 4.85 14.19 4.67
CA LEU A 16 4.34 14.49 3.33
C LEU A 16 3.76 13.27 2.61
N CYS A 17 4.38 12.09 2.74
CA CYS A 17 3.95 10.92 1.97
C CYS A 17 2.86 10.08 2.64
N GLY A 18 2.73 10.13 3.97
CA GLY A 18 1.69 9.41 4.72
C GLY A 18 1.75 7.87 4.69
N LYS A 19 2.68 7.28 3.93
CA LYS A 19 2.73 5.82 3.68
C LYS A 19 2.89 5.01 4.97
N CYS A 20 3.72 5.48 5.91
CA CYS A 20 3.92 4.81 7.20
C CYS A 20 2.62 4.73 8.04
N HIS A 21 1.76 5.75 7.97
CA HIS A 21 0.46 5.73 8.64
C HIS A 21 -0.52 4.72 8.04
N ILE A 22 -0.36 4.41 6.76
CA ILE A 22 -1.16 3.39 6.09
C ILE A 22 -0.60 2.00 6.38
N LEU A 23 0.72 1.82 6.26
CA LEU A 23 1.41 0.55 6.50
C LEU A 23 1.25 0.07 7.95
N LYS A 24 1.28 0.98 8.94
CA LYS A 24 1.13 0.67 10.38
C LYS A 24 2.02 -0.51 10.83
N GLY A 25 3.25 -0.58 10.35
CA GLY A 25 4.21 -1.66 10.67
C GLY A 25 4.08 -2.94 9.83
N ARG A 26 3.19 -2.98 8.84
CA ARG A 26 3.09 -4.05 7.84
C ARG A 26 3.86 -3.67 6.56
N SER A 27 4.27 -4.66 5.78
CA SER A 27 4.82 -4.41 4.44
C SER A 27 3.71 -4.15 3.42
N GLU A 28 4.04 -3.41 2.38
CA GLU A 28 3.23 -3.17 1.20
C GLU A 28 2.83 -4.47 0.48
N GLU A 29 3.70 -5.49 0.53
CA GLU A 29 3.44 -6.80 -0.07
C GLU A 29 2.30 -7.53 0.64
N ILE A 30 2.24 -7.41 1.97
CA ILE A 30 1.12 -7.97 2.76
C ILE A 30 -0.16 -7.17 2.48
N LEU A 31 -0.04 -5.85 2.37
CA LEU A 31 -1.18 -4.96 2.17
C LEU A 31 -1.83 -5.14 0.77
N TYR A 32 -1.01 -5.42 -0.24
CA TYR A 32 -1.43 -5.61 -1.63
C TYR A 32 -1.33 -7.07 -2.12
N ALA A 33 -1.36 -8.04 -1.20
CA ALA A 33 -1.26 -9.47 -1.53
C ALA A 33 -2.31 -9.90 -2.58
N ASP A 34 -3.56 -9.43 -2.45
CA ASP A 34 -4.61 -9.76 -3.42
C ASP A 34 -4.37 -9.16 -4.82
N TYR A 35 -3.68 -8.03 -4.90
CA TYR A 35 -3.28 -7.44 -6.19
C TYR A 35 -2.10 -8.21 -6.80
N ILE A 36 -1.13 -8.59 -5.96
CA ILE A 36 0.01 -9.43 -6.33
C ILE A 36 -0.46 -10.80 -6.86
N ASP A 37 -1.47 -11.38 -6.24
CA ASP A 37 -2.11 -12.65 -6.64
C ASP A 37 -3.08 -12.50 -7.82
N GLY A 38 -3.34 -11.28 -8.31
CA GLY A 38 -4.27 -11.02 -9.41
C GLY A 38 -5.75 -11.20 -9.06
N LYS A 39 -6.12 -11.24 -7.77
CA LYS A 39 -7.49 -11.41 -7.28
C LYS A 39 -8.30 -10.10 -7.32
N ARG A 40 -7.64 -8.95 -7.12
CA ARG A 40 -8.27 -7.62 -7.02
C ARG A 40 -7.41 -6.55 -7.68
N SER A 41 -8.01 -5.42 -8.06
CA SER A 41 -7.25 -4.29 -8.60
C SER A 41 -6.54 -3.51 -7.48
N TYR A 42 -5.43 -2.86 -7.82
CA TYR A 42 -4.70 -1.98 -6.90
C TYR A 42 -5.59 -0.87 -6.32
N MET A 43 -6.50 -0.33 -7.15
CA MET A 43 -7.41 0.74 -6.75
C MET A 43 -8.45 0.27 -5.74
N ASP A 44 -9.02 -0.93 -5.92
CA ASP A 44 -10.02 -1.47 -4.99
C ASP A 44 -9.43 -1.65 -3.58
N ILE A 45 -8.21 -2.20 -3.51
CA ILE A 45 -7.48 -2.36 -2.24
C ILE A 45 -7.19 -0.99 -1.61
N THR A 46 -6.73 -0.03 -2.42
CA THR A 46 -6.41 1.34 -1.95
C THR A 46 -7.64 2.06 -1.40
N LEU A 47 -8.80 1.90 -2.04
CA LEU A 47 -10.07 2.47 -1.58
C LEU A 47 -10.54 1.84 -0.28
N GLU A 48 -10.44 0.52 -0.14
CA GLU A 48 -10.79 -0.19 1.09
C GLU A 48 -9.95 0.27 2.29
N ILE A 49 -8.63 0.39 2.10
CA ILE A 49 -7.72 0.89 3.14
C ILE A 49 -8.09 2.30 3.61
N ARG A 50 -8.53 3.16 2.68
CA ARG A 50 -8.96 4.53 3.00
C ARG A 50 -10.34 4.58 3.66
N SER A 51 -11.24 3.65 3.32
CA SER A 51 -12.59 3.59 3.88
C SER A 51 -12.64 2.99 5.28
N ASN A 52 -11.66 2.15 5.65
CA ASN A 52 -11.52 1.57 7.00
C ASN A 52 -10.82 2.51 8.00
N ARG A 53 -10.96 3.83 7.82
CA ARG A 53 -10.29 4.86 8.63
C ARG A 53 -11.20 5.45 9.70
#